data_AF-A0A966KCD5-F1
#
_entry.id   AF-A0A966KCD5-F1
#
_cell.length_a   1.000
_cell.length_b   1.000
_cell.length_c   1.000
_cell.angle_alpha   90.00
_cell.angle_beta   90.00
_cell.angle_gamma   90.00
#
_symmetry.space_group_name_H-M   'P 1'
#
loop_
_entity.id
_entity.type
_entity.pdbx_description
1 polymer ?
#
loop_
_entity_poly.entity_id
_entity_poly.type
_entity_poly.pdbx_seq_one_letter_code
_entity_poly.pdbx_strand_id
1 'polypeptide(L)'
;MKDFKPNRIVCLTEETVETLYLLGEQDRIVGVTGYAVRPPEVRKEKVRVGAFTSADIPKILLLNPDLVLTFSDLQADIAAELILKGIDVHAFN
;
A
#
# COMPACT_ATOMS: atom_id res chain seq x y z
N MET A 1 10.73 -12.50 -19.94
CA MET A 1 9.76 -13.13 -19.00
C MET A 1 9.00 -12.01 -18.32
N LYS A 2 7.69 -12.17 -18.06
CA LYS A 2 6.96 -11.22 -17.21
C LYS A 2 7.59 -11.29 -15.82
N ASP A 3 8.07 -10.16 -15.32
CA ASP A 3 8.45 -10.05 -13.91
C ASP A 3 7.15 -10.05 -13.10
N PHE A 4 6.96 -11.08 -12.29
CA PHE A 4 5.80 -11.23 -11.41
C PHE A 4 6.05 -10.62 -10.03
N LYS A 5 7.27 -10.10 -9.76
CA LYS A 5 7.58 -9.40 -8.52
C LYS A 5 6.94 -8.00 -8.57
N PRO A 6 6.06 -7.64 -7.63
CA PRO A 6 5.53 -6.27 -7.54
C PRO A 6 6.67 -5.29 -7.26
N ASN A 7 6.86 -4.23 -8.04
CA ASN A 7 7.95 -3.27 -7.84
C ASN A 7 7.47 -1.93 -7.28
N ARG A 8 6.15 -1.67 -7.25
CA ARG A 8 5.55 -0.42 -6.81
C ARG A 8 4.36 -0.72 -5.90
N ILE A 9 4.63 -0.84 -4.61
CA ILE A 9 3.69 -1.31 -3.61
C ILE A 9 3.12 -0.13 -2.82
N VAL A 10 1.79 -0.11 -2.63
CA VAL A 10 1.14 0.73 -1.63
C VAL A 10 0.73 -0.12 -0.44
N CYS A 11 1.06 0.34 0.77
CA CYS A 11 0.73 -0.35 2.02
C CYS A 11 -0.33 0.44 2.80
N LEU A 12 -1.52 -0.12 3.00
CA LEU A 12 -2.60 0.56 3.73
C LEU A 12 -2.66 0.23 5.22
N THR A 13 -1.62 -0.42 5.76
CA THR A 13 -1.45 -0.66 7.20
C THR A 13 -0.01 -0.42 7.66
N GLU A 14 0.21 -0.25 8.97
CA GLU A 14 1.57 -0.14 9.50
C GLU A 14 2.31 -1.48 9.42
N GLU A 15 1.61 -2.58 9.68
CA GLU A 15 2.17 -3.93 9.72
C GLU A 15 2.79 -4.32 8.37
N THR A 16 2.13 -3.97 7.26
CA THR A 16 2.65 -4.24 5.90
C THR A 16 3.84 -3.36 5.56
N VAL A 17 3.85 -2.10 6.02
CA VAL A 17 5.03 -1.22 5.92
C VAL A 17 6.21 -1.82 6.69
N GLU A 18 6.02 -2.08 7.98
CA GLU A 18 7.09 -2.61 8.85
C GLU A 18 7.63 -3.94 8.32
N THR A 19 6.75 -4.84 7.89
CA THR A 19 7.15 -6.14 7.32
C THR A 19 8.08 -5.95 6.12
N LEU A 20 7.75 -5.05 5.18
CA LEU A 20 8.60 -4.82 4.01
C LEU A 20 9.93 -4.15 4.37
N TYR A 21 9.97 -3.27 5.37
CA TYR A 21 11.24 -2.74 5.89
C TYR A 21 12.09 -3.84 6.53
N LEU A 22 11.50 -4.73 7.32
CA LEU A 22 12.23 -5.85 7.96
C LEU A 22 12.76 -6.86 6.92
N LEU A 23 12.08 -7.00 5.80
CA LEU A 23 12.53 -7.82 4.67
C LEU A 23 13.57 -7.12 3.78
N GLY A 24 13.89 -5.84 4.02
CA GLY A 24 14.82 -5.07 3.19
C GLY A 24 14.24 -4.65 1.83
N GLU A 25 12.91 -4.63 1.69
CA GLU A 25 12.18 -4.38 0.44
C GLU A 25 11.46 -3.02 0.45
N GLN A 26 11.80 -2.13 1.39
CA GLN A 26 11.17 -0.81 1.55
C GLN A 26 11.24 0.08 0.31
N ASP A 27 12.23 -0.12 -0.56
CA ASP A 27 12.43 0.70 -1.77
C ASP A 27 11.31 0.51 -2.79
N ARG A 28 10.56 -0.60 -2.68
CA ARG A 28 9.38 -0.88 -3.49
C ARG A 28 8.13 -0.16 -3.00
N ILE A 29 8.14 0.36 -1.77
CA ILE A 29 7.00 1.09 -1.21
C ILE A 29 6.93 2.48 -1.83
N VAL A 30 5.85 2.75 -2.55
CA VAL A 30 5.60 4.06 -3.20
C VAL A 30 4.57 4.90 -2.46
N GLY A 31 3.72 4.26 -1.64
CA GLY A 31 2.73 4.96 -0.82
C GLY A 31 2.34 4.19 0.43
N VAL A 32 1.93 4.91 1.46
CA VAL A 32 1.58 4.36 2.78
C VAL A 32 0.30 4.98 3.35
N THR A 33 -0.38 4.26 4.23
CA THR A 33 -1.41 4.85 5.09
C THR A 33 -0.84 5.98 5.95
N GLY A 34 -1.67 6.98 6.28
CA GLY A 34 -1.32 8.08 7.17
C GLY A 34 -1.03 7.65 8.61
N TYR A 35 -1.41 6.43 8.99
CA TYR A 35 -1.14 5.83 10.30
C TYR A 35 0.21 5.10 10.39
N ALA A 36 0.94 4.92 9.28
CA ALA A 36 2.25 4.26 9.33
C ALA A 36 3.27 5.19 10.02
N VAL A 37 3.76 4.76 11.19
CA VAL A 37 4.76 5.51 11.97
C VAL A 37 6.04 4.70 12.20
N ARG A 38 6.00 3.39 11.91
CA ARG A 38 7.12 2.48 12.05
C ARG A 38 7.58 1.88 10.71
N PRO A 39 8.90 1.88 10.44
CA PRO A 39 9.93 2.56 11.21
C PRO A 39 9.86 4.09 11.04
N PRO A 40 10.49 4.90 11.92
CA PRO A 40 10.30 6.36 11.95
C PRO A 40 10.58 7.09 10.64
N GLU A 41 11.42 6.51 9.77
CA GLU A 41 11.85 7.09 8.50
C GLU A 41 10.73 7.10 7.45
N VAL A 42 9.75 6.18 7.55
CA VAL A 42 8.58 6.08 6.67
C VAL A 42 7.90 7.43 6.47
N ARG A 43 7.76 8.20 7.56
CA ARG A 43 7.05 9.48 7.55
C ARG A 43 7.73 10.54 6.68
N LYS A 44 9.04 10.41 6.46
CA LYS A 44 9.85 11.33 5.65
C LYS A 44 10.00 10.85 4.22
N GLU A 45 9.98 9.54 4.01
CA GLU A 45 10.34 8.91 2.74
C GLU A 45 9.14 8.62 1.83
N LYS A 46 7.98 8.31 2.42
CA LYS A 46 6.86 7.70 1.68
C LYS A 46 5.65 8.63 1.57
N VAL A 47 4.99 8.60 0.41
CA VAL A 47 3.80 9.41 0.15
C VAL A 47 2.61 8.86 0.93
N ARG A 48 1.91 9.71 1.69
CA ARG A 48 0.69 9.31 2.40
C ARG A 48 -0.52 9.32 1.48
N VAL A 49 -1.26 8.22 1.45
CA VAL A 49 -2.37 8.03 0.49
C VAL A 49 -3.72 7.75 1.14
N GLY A 50 -3.85 7.84 2.46
CA GLY A 50 -5.13 7.58 3.10
C GLY A 50 -5.08 7.58 4.62
N ALA A 51 -6.21 7.24 5.23
CA ALA A 51 -6.37 6.86 6.62
C ALA A 51 -6.44 5.32 6.72
N PHE A 52 -7.05 4.77 7.76
CA PHE A 52 -7.19 3.32 7.94
C PHE A 52 -8.44 2.79 7.21
N THR A 53 -9.57 3.48 7.33
CA THR A 53 -10.84 3.12 6.66
C THR A 53 -11.14 3.97 5.43
N SER A 54 -10.22 4.83 5.00
CA SER A 54 -10.36 5.63 3.78
C SER A 54 -9.04 5.74 3.04
N ALA A 55 -9.11 5.81 1.72
CA ALA A 55 -7.96 5.99 0.84
C ALA A 55 -8.25 7.05 -0.23
N ASP A 56 -7.23 7.83 -0.57
CA ASP A 56 -7.22 8.75 -1.70
C ASP A 56 -6.88 7.96 -2.96
N ILE A 57 -7.91 7.35 -3.57
CA ILE A 57 -7.75 6.49 -4.74
C ILE A 57 -7.08 7.22 -5.91
N PRO A 58 -7.48 8.45 -6.30
CA PRO A 58 -6.76 9.21 -7.33
C PRO A 58 -5.26 9.34 -7.03
N LYS A 59 -4.89 9.63 -5.78
CA LYS A 59 -3.49 9.72 -5.38
C LYS A 59 -2.76 8.38 -5.43
N ILE A 60 -3.43 7.28 -5.07
CA ILE A 60 -2.88 5.93 -5.22
C ILE A 60 -2.57 5.66 -6.70
N LEU A 61 -3.51 5.93 -7.62
CA LEU A 61 -3.31 5.70 -9.05
C LEU A 61 -2.18 6.53 -9.64
N LEU A 62 -1.99 7.77 -9.18
CA LEU A 62 -0.88 8.64 -9.61
C LEU A 62 0.50 8.08 -9.23
N LEU A 63 0.58 7.23 -8.19
CA LEU A 63 1.80 6.53 -7.83
C LEU A 63 2.09 5.32 -8.73
N ASN A 64 1.18 4.98 -9.66
CA ASN A 64 1.27 3.86 -10.58
C ASN A 64 1.69 2.55 -9.87
N PRO A 65 0.96 2.09 -8.83
CA PRO A 65 1.29 0.87 -8.12
C PRO A 65 0.98 -0.35 -8.97
N ASP A 66 1.73 -1.42 -8.76
CA ASP A 66 1.45 -2.75 -9.28
C ASP A 66 0.90 -3.71 -8.23
N LEU A 67 0.90 -3.32 -6.94
CA LEU A 67 0.24 -4.04 -5.86
C LEU A 67 -0.22 -3.08 -4.77
N VAL A 68 -1.42 -3.28 -4.23
CA VAL A 68 -1.88 -2.63 -3.00
C VAL A 68 -2.13 -3.69 -1.93
N LEU A 69 -1.51 -3.49 -0.76
CA LEU A 69 -1.68 -4.33 0.42
C LEU A 69 -2.73 -3.68 1.34
N THR A 70 -3.83 -4.39 1.57
CA THR A 70 -4.96 -3.96 2.43
C THR A 70 -5.15 -4.91 3.61
N PHE A 71 -6.05 -4.59 4.53
CA PHE A 71 -6.32 -5.38 5.73
C PHE A 71 -7.80 -5.38 6.11
N SER A 72 -8.33 -6.56 6.39
CA SER A 72 -9.67 -6.85 6.93
C SER A 72 -10.85 -6.37 6.07
N ASP A 73 -12.05 -6.73 6.51
CA ASP A 73 -13.32 -6.27 5.96
C ASP A 73 -13.50 -4.74 6.06
N LEU A 74 -12.82 -4.08 7.00
CA LEU A 74 -12.86 -2.63 7.16
C LEU A 74 -12.31 -1.85 5.95
N GLN A 75 -11.53 -2.50 5.09
CA GLN A 75 -10.99 -1.92 3.85
C GLN A 75 -11.62 -2.55 2.59
N ALA A 76 -12.73 -3.27 2.71
CA ALA A 76 -13.36 -3.97 1.58
C ALA A 76 -13.75 -3.04 0.43
N ASP A 77 -14.33 -1.88 0.73
CA ASP A 77 -14.73 -0.90 -0.30
C ASP A 77 -13.51 -0.31 -1.04
N ILE A 78 -12.42 -0.05 -0.30
CA ILE A 78 -11.15 0.41 -0.88
C ILE A 78 -10.58 -0.66 -1.83
N ALA A 79 -10.55 -1.92 -1.36
CA ALA A 79 -10.06 -3.04 -2.16
C ALA A 79 -10.90 -3.22 -3.43
N ALA A 80 -12.23 -3.21 -3.31
CA ALA A 80 -13.15 -3.33 -4.44
C ALA A 80 -12.94 -2.22 -5.48
N GLU A 81 -12.79 -0.97 -5.04
CA GLU A 81 -12.57 0.16 -5.95
C GLU A 81 -11.23 0.03 -6.71
N LEU A 82 -10.16 -0.41 -6.04
CA LEU A 82 -8.84 -0.62 -6.66
C LEU A 82 -8.87 -1.78 -7.67
N ILE A 83 -9.55 -2.88 -7.34
CA ILE A 83 -9.74 -4.02 -8.23
C ILE A 83 -10.51 -3.59 -9.50
N LEU A 84 -11.57 -2.80 -9.35
CA LEU A 84 -12.33 -2.26 -10.50
C LEU A 84 -11.47 -1.37 -11.42
N LYS A 85 -10.38 -0.79 -10.89
CA LYS A 85 -9.42 0.03 -11.65
C LYS A 85 -8.25 -0.80 -12.21
N GLY A 86 -8.28 -2.12 -12.06
CA GLY A 86 -7.29 -3.03 -12.62
C GLY A 86 -5.98 -3.11 -11.84
N ILE A 87 -6.00 -2.74 -10.56
CA ILE A 87 -4.84 -2.85 -9.66
C ILE A 87 -4.90 -4.21 -8.95
N ASP A 88 -3.76 -4.90 -8.86
CA ASP A 88 -3.66 -6.11 -8.04
C ASP A 88 -3.74 -5.73 -6.57
N VAL A 89 -4.60 -6.43 -5.83
CA VAL A 89 -4.86 -6.17 -4.41
C VAL A 89 -4.71 -7.46 -3.62
N HIS A 90 -3.99 -7.39 -2.49
CA HIS A 90 -3.94 -8.46 -1.51
C HIS A 90 -4.44 -7.95 -0.16
N ALA A 91 -5.52 -8.56 0.34
CA ALA A 91 -6.07 -8.28 1.66
C ALA A 91 -5.56 -9.30 2.68
N PHE A 92 -4.93 -8.81 3.75
CA PHE A 92 -4.59 -9.61 4.93
C PHE A 92 -5.78 -9.70 5.87
N ASN A 93 -5.92 -10.83 6.57
CA ASN A 93 -6.98 -11.11 7.55
C ASN A 93 -6.39 -11.45 8.91
#